data_AF-A0AAN4S9E7-F1
#
_entry.id   AF-A0AAN4S9E7-F1
#
_cell.length_a   1.000
_cell.length_b   1.000
_cell.length_c   1.000
_cell.angle_alpha   90.00
_cell.angle_beta   90.00
_cell.angle_gamma   90.00
#
_symmetry.space_group_name_H-M   'P 1'
#
loop_
_entity.id
_entity.type
_entity.pdbx_description
1 polymer ?
#
loop_
_entity_poly.entity_id
_entity_poly.type
_entity_poly.pdbx_seq_one_letter_code
_entity_poly.pdbx_strand_id
1 'polypeptide(L)'
;MKFKLFFLSFLAFSCYADESVNDPEICNVVKKVSYTVMEARQQKVPSEDLQHIANSLEDRKAKQLYQDLITSAYSTEVFKTSFFKRKAIEDFQTAWYQECLSRKEK
;
A
#
# COMPACT_ATOMS: atom_id res chain seq x y z
N MET A 1 -19.17 27.69 -56.28
CA MET A 1 -18.98 26.63 -55.26
C MET A 1 -17.55 26.11 -55.34
N LYS A 2 -16.70 26.38 -54.35
CA LYS A 2 -15.42 25.65 -54.13
C LYS A 2 -15.12 25.66 -52.62
N PHE A 3 -15.60 24.65 -51.91
CA PHE A 3 -15.27 24.43 -50.50
C PHE A 3 -13.89 23.76 -50.43
N LYS A 4 -12.88 24.45 -49.90
CA LYS A 4 -11.60 23.84 -49.55
C LYS A 4 -11.70 23.34 -48.10
N LEU A 5 -11.87 22.04 -47.93
CA LEU A 5 -11.77 21.36 -46.64
C LEU A 5 -10.29 21.28 -46.24
N PHE A 6 -9.91 22.08 -45.25
CA PHE A 6 -8.61 22.01 -44.60
C PHE A 6 -8.66 20.86 -43.57
N PHE A 7 -8.01 19.74 -43.86
CA PHE A 7 -7.85 18.63 -42.91
C PHE A 7 -6.83 19.04 -41.85
N LEU A 8 -7.33 19.52 -40.70
CA LEU A 8 -6.54 19.70 -39.49
C LEU A 8 -6.39 18.33 -38.81
N SER A 9 -5.23 17.72 -39.01
CA SER A 9 -4.78 16.53 -38.29
C SER A 9 -4.63 16.85 -36.80
N PHE A 10 -5.55 16.35 -35.98
CA PHE A 10 -5.40 16.31 -34.53
C PHE A 10 -4.29 15.31 -34.20
N LEU A 11 -3.12 15.84 -33.82
CA LEU A 11 -2.14 15.06 -33.06
C LEU A 11 -2.75 14.82 -31.68
N ALA A 12 -3.42 13.68 -31.51
CA ALA A 12 -3.72 13.14 -30.21
C ALA A 12 -2.38 12.77 -29.55
N PHE A 13 -1.77 13.72 -28.87
CA PHE A 13 -0.80 13.39 -27.82
C PHE A 13 -1.58 12.58 -26.80
N SER A 14 -1.42 11.25 -26.85
CA SER A 14 -1.70 10.40 -25.72
C SER A 14 -0.82 10.88 -24.59
N CYS A 15 -1.35 11.75 -23.74
CA CYS A 15 -0.81 11.98 -22.40
C CYS A 15 -0.91 10.63 -21.70
N TYR A 16 0.16 9.84 -21.78
CA TYR A 16 0.43 8.88 -20.73
C TYR A 16 0.74 9.74 -19.51
N ALA A 17 -0.26 9.92 -18.64
CA ALA A 17 0.01 10.25 -17.26
C ALA A 17 0.78 9.06 -16.70
N ASP A 18 2.10 9.11 -16.80
CA ASP A 18 2.96 8.32 -15.94
C ASP A 18 2.71 8.81 -14.53
N GLU A 19 1.72 8.20 -13.88
CA GLU A 19 1.39 8.42 -12.49
C GLU A 19 2.49 7.75 -11.66
N SER A 20 3.72 8.26 -11.77
CA SER A 20 4.73 8.04 -10.75
C SER A 20 4.23 8.80 -9.52
N VAL A 21 3.38 8.15 -8.73
CA VAL A 21 2.89 8.64 -7.44
C VAL A 21 4.08 8.69 -6.49
N ASN A 22 4.91 9.70 -6.66
CA ASN A 22 6.07 9.97 -5.84
C ASN A 22 5.65 10.74 -4.58
N ASP A 23 4.53 10.34 -3.98
CA ASP A 23 3.85 11.12 -2.95
C ASP A 23 4.17 10.56 -1.56
N PRO A 24 4.77 11.33 -0.63
CA PRO A 24 4.87 11.00 0.79
C PRO A 24 3.58 10.40 1.38
N GLU A 25 2.43 10.75 0.80
CA GLU A 25 1.13 10.18 1.12
C GLU A 25 1.07 8.65 1.01
N ILE A 26 1.69 8.03 0.00
CA ILE A 26 1.69 6.55 -0.11
C ILE A 26 2.39 5.88 1.07
N CYS A 27 3.57 6.37 1.47
CA CYS A 27 4.26 5.77 2.61
C CYS A 27 3.48 6.02 3.91
N ASN A 28 2.79 7.15 4.04
CA ASN A 28 1.86 7.37 5.16
C ASN A 28 0.70 6.37 5.16
N VAL A 29 0.17 5.99 3.99
CA VAL A 29 -0.81 4.91 3.86
C VAL A 29 -0.19 3.58 4.30
N VAL A 30 1.00 3.21 3.79
CA VAL A 30 1.71 1.99 4.21
C VAL A 30 1.88 1.93 5.72
N LYS A 31 2.29 3.05 6.35
CA LYS A 31 2.42 3.16 7.80
C LYS A 31 1.11 2.86 8.53
N LYS A 32 0.00 3.47 8.09
CA LYS A 32 -1.34 3.26 8.68
C LYS A 32 -1.81 1.81 8.53
N VAL A 33 -1.67 1.22 7.35
CA VAL A 33 -2.07 -0.18 7.12
C VAL A 33 -1.22 -1.12 7.96
N SER A 34 0.10 -0.88 8.04
CA SER A 34 1.02 -1.66 8.87
C SER A 34 0.63 -1.63 10.35
N TYR A 35 0.22 -0.45 10.85
CA TYR A 35 -0.34 -0.31 12.20
C TYR A 35 -1.55 -1.22 12.39
N THR A 36 -2.56 -1.12 11.52
CA THR A 36 -3.81 -1.88 11.65
C THR A 36 -3.57 -3.39 11.57
N VAL A 37 -2.71 -3.84 10.66
CA VAL A 37 -2.40 -5.26 10.50
C VAL A 37 -1.68 -5.82 11.73
N MET A 38 -0.67 -5.10 12.26
CA MET A 38 0.02 -5.54 13.47
C MET A 38 -0.87 -5.43 14.71
N GLU A 39 -1.75 -4.42 14.78
CA GLU A 39 -2.73 -4.31 15.84
C GLU A 39 -3.68 -5.52 15.86
N ALA A 40 -4.27 -5.87 14.71
CA ALA A 40 -5.11 -7.05 14.56
C ALA A 40 -4.37 -8.34 14.96
N ARG A 41 -3.09 -8.47 14.56
CA ARG A 41 -2.23 -9.57 15.01
C ARG A 41 -2.07 -9.60 16.53
N GLN A 42 -1.76 -8.48 17.18
CA GLN A 42 -1.62 -8.40 18.64
C GLN A 42 -2.95 -8.61 19.39
N GLN A 43 -4.08 -8.48 18.70
CA GLN A 43 -5.43 -8.81 19.17
C GLN A 43 -5.84 -10.25 18.86
N LYS A 44 -4.96 -11.06 18.25
CA LYS A 44 -5.20 -12.47 17.87
C LYS A 44 -6.30 -12.66 16.84
N VAL A 45 -6.55 -11.68 15.99
CA VAL A 45 -7.38 -11.87 14.79
C VAL A 45 -6.73 -12.97 13.93
N PRO A 46 -7.46 -13.95 13.40
CA PRO A 46 -6.93 -14.95 12.47
C PRO A 46 -6.33 -14.32 11.21
N SER A 47 -5.27 -14.91 10.67
CA SER A 47 -4.62 -14.37 9.46
C SER A 47 -5.52 -14.49 8.24
N GLU A 48 -6.33 -15.54 8.22
CA GLU A 48 -7.23 -15.93 7.15
C GLU A 48 -8.29 -14.86 6.91
N ASP A 49 -8.79 -14.24 7.99
CA ASP A 49 -9.77 -13.16 7.93
C ASP A 49 -9.19 -11.93 7.23
N LEU A 50 -7.96 -11.54 7.60
CA LEU A 50 -7.28 -10.42 6.95
C LEU A 50 -6.90 -10.76 5.50
N GLN A 51 -6.48 -11.99 5.23
CA GLN A 51 -6.15 -12.43 3.87
C GLN A 51 -7.40 -12.45 2.98
N HIS A 52 -8.57 -12.81 3.51
CA HIS A 52 -9.82 -12.75 2.77
C HIS A 52 -10.14 -11.30 2.34
N ILE A 53 -10.00 -10.34 3.25
CA ILE A 53 -10.18 -8.92 2.96
C ILE A 53 -9.17 -8.45 1.90
N ALA A 54 -7.88 -8.75 2.08
CA ALA A 54 -6.85 -8.40 1.10
C ALA A 54 -7.15 -9.02 -0.28
N ASN A 55 -7.67 -10.25 -0.32
CA ASN A 55 -8.00 -10.94 -1.56
C ASN A 55 -9.16 -10.32 -2.34
N SER A 56 -10.07 -9.60 -1.65
CA SER A 56 -11.19 -8.87 -2.26
C SER A 56 -10.80 -7.52 -2.89
N LEU A 57 -9.57 -7.05 -2.70
CA LEU A 57 -9.09 -5.82 -3.31
C LEU A 57 -8.92 -6.01 -4.83
N GLU A 58 -9.52 -5.09 -5.61
CA GLU A 58 -9.40 -5.08 -7.07
C GLU A 58 -8.02 -4.62 -7.54
N ASP A 59 -7.43 -3.64 -6.84
CA ASP A 59 -6.09 -3.15 -7.14
C ASP A 59 -5.04 -4.22 -6.77
N ARG A 60 -4.30 -4.69 -7.78
CA ARG A 60 -3.31 -5.76 -7.62
C ARG A 60 -2.12 -5.35 -6.77
N LYS A 61 -1.68 -4.08 -6.85
CA LYS A 61 -0.53 -3.59 -6.08
C LYS A 61 -0.91 -3.45 -4.60
N ALA A 62 -2.10 -2.90 -4.33
CA ALA A 62 -2.65 -2.82 -2.99
C ALA A 62 -2.87 -4.22 -2.40
N LYS A 63 -3.46 -5.14 -3.17
CA LYS A 63 -3.62 -6.54 -2.76
C LYS A 63 -2.30 -7.17 -2.34
N GLN A 64 -1.26 -7.06 -3.19
CA GLN A 64 0.06 -7.61 -2.88
C GLN A 64 0.66 -6.99 -1.62
N LEU A 65 0.60 -5.66 -1.49
CA LEU A 65 1.09 -4.94 -0.30
C LEU A 65 0.41 -5.45 0.98
N TYR A 66 -0.92 -5.60 0.98
CA TYR A 66 -1.65 -6.12 2.13
C TYR A 66 -1.25 -7.56 2.45
N GLN A 67 -1.11 -8.42 1.44
CA GLN A 67 -0.68 -9.81 1.63
C GLN A 67 0.73 -9.90 2.25
N ASP A 68 1.66 -9.05 1.79
CA ASP A 68 3.03 -9.00 2.32
C ASP A 68 3.03 -8.50 3.77
N LEU A 69 2.26 -7.45 4.07
CA LEU A 69 2.09 -6.91 5.43
C LEU A 69 1.51 -7.96 6.39
N ILE A 70 0.46 -8.66 5.97
CA ILE A 70 -0.17 -9.72 6.78
C ILE A 70 0.82 -10.86 7.02
N THR A 71 1.48 -11.34 5.97
CA THR A 71 2.45 -12.43 6.10
C THR A 71 3.59 -12.06 7.06
N SER A 72 4.12 -10.84 6.93
CA SER A 72 5.16 -10.33 7.80
C SER A 72 4.68 -10.18 9.25
N ALA A 73 3.51 -9.57 9.49
CA ALA A 73 2.98 -9.38 10.83
C ALA A 73 2.72 -10.72 11.55
N TYR A 74 2.21 -11.73 10.85
CA TYR A 74 1.86 -13.02 11.46
C TYR A 74 3.07 -13.93 11.74
N SER A 75 4.23 -13.60 11.19
CA SER A 75 5.52 -14.17 11.64
C SER A 75 5.98 -13.61 13.00
N THR A 76 5.36 -12.53 13.48
CA THR A 76 5.69 -11.90 14.77
C THR A 76 4.90 -12.52 15.93
N GLU A 77 5.52 -12.54 17.10
CA GLU A 77 4.91 -13.00 18.36
C GLU A 77 3.76 -12.10 18.82
N VAL A 78 2.79 -12.71 19.50
CA VAL A 78 1.71 -11.97 20.19
C VAL A 78 2.10 -11.77 21.64
N PHE A 79 2.23 -10.52 22.05
CA PHE A 79 2.66 -10.18 23.40
C PHE A 79 1.49 -10.16 24.38
N LYS A 80 1.75 -10.48 25.66
CA LYS A 80 0.71 -10.44 26.71
C LYS A 80 0.51 -9.03 27.28
N THR A 81 1.58 -8.25 27.41
CA THR A 81 1.54 -6.93 28.06
C THR A 81 1.23 -5.82 27.07
N SER A 82 0.50 -4.79 27.52
CA SER A 82 0.16 -3.62 26.70
C SER A 82 1.39 -2.89 26.18
N PHE A 83 2.45 -2.81 26.99
CA PHE A 83 3.71 -2.17 26.60
C PHE A 83 4.34 -2.85 25.38
N PHE A 84 4.52 -4.18 25.43
CA PHE A 84 5.15 -4.90 24.32
C PHE A 84 4.25 -4.97 23.08
N LYS A 85 2.93 -5.03 23.24
CA LYS A 85 2.00 -4.90 22.12
C LYS A 85 2.17 -3.58 21.39
N ARG A 86 2.18 -2.46 22.13
CA ARG A 86 2.36 -1.12 21.55
C ARG A 86 3.72 -1.01 20.86
N LYS A 87 4.79 -1.48 21.51
CA LYS A 87 6.13 -1.47 20.92
C LYS A 87 6.20 -2.29 19.63
N ALA A 88 5.61 -3.48 19.58
CA ALA A 88 5.56 -4.29 18.37
C ALA A 88 4.83 -3.59 17.23
N ILE A 89 3.71 -2.91 17.52
CA ILE A 89 2.96 -2.12 16.53
C ILE A 89 3.78 -0.93 16.03
N GLU A 90 4.41 -0.17 16.93
CA GLU A 90 5.26 0.99 16.61
C GLU A 90 6.49 0.61 15.78
N ASP A 91 7.21 -0.42 16.19
CA ASP A 91 8.41 -0.90 15.51
C ASP A 91 8.04 -1.44 14.11
N PHE A 92 6.95 -2.20 14.00
CA PHE A 92 6.48 -2.75 12.72
C PHE A 92 6.06 -1.67 11.72
N GLN A 93 5.21 -0.73 12.13
CA GLN A 93 4.78 0.36 11.21
C GLN A 93 5.96 1.25 10.80
N THR A 94 6.94 1.43 11.69
CA THR A 94 8.12 2.25 11.40
C THR A 94 9.01 1.55 10.38
N ALA A 95 9.25 0.25 10.55
CA ALA A 95 10.07 -0.53 9.61
C ALA A 95 9.50 -0.46 8.17
N TRP A 96 8.20 -0.72 8.01
CA TRP A 96 7.55 -0.66 6.70
C TRP A 96 7.50 0.75 6.11
N TYR A 97 7.33 1.77 6.95
CA TYR A 97 7.40 3.16 6.50
C TYR A 97 8.79 3.51 5.96
N GLN A 98 9.85 3.15 6.69
CA GLN A 98 11.23 3.41 6.26
C GLN A 98 11.60 2.63 5.01
N GLU A 99 11.16 1.37 4.90
CA GLU A 99 11.35 0.58 3.70
C GLU A 99 10.67 1.24 2.49
N CYS A 100 9.43 1.69 2.64
CA CYS A 100 8.72 2.43 1.60
C CYS A 100 9.48 3.68 1.14
N LEU A 101 10.00 4.48 2.08
CA LEU A 101 10.81 5.66 1.75
C LEU A 101 12.08 5.28 0.99
N SER A 102 12.80 4.24 1.44
CA SER A 102 14.06 3.80 0.82
C SER A 102 13.89 3.29 -0.61
N ARG A 103 12.72 2.74 -0.94
CA ARG A 103 12.38 2.28 -2.30
C ARG A 103 12.13 3.44 -3.27
N LYS A 104 11.87 4.65 -2.77
CA LYS A 104 11.74 5.87 -3.60
C LYS A 104 13.09 6.51 -3.94
N GLU A 105 14.11 6.26 -3.14
CA GLU A 105 15.46 6.82 -3.34
C GLU A 105 16.30 6.03 -4.37
N LYS A 106 15.79 4.90 -4.88
CA LYS A 106 16.43 4.02 -5.88
C LYS A 106 15.70 4.06 -7.20
#